data_AF-A0A519SVM4-F1
#
_entry.id   AF-A0A519SVM4-F1
#
_cell.length_a   1.000
_cell.length_b   1.000
_cell.length_c   1.000
_cell.angle_alpha   90.00
_cell.angle_beta   90.00
_cell.angle_gamma   90.00
#
_symmetry.space_group_name_H-M   'P 1'
#
loop_
_entity.id
_entity.type
_entity.pdbx_description
1 polymer ?
#
loop_
_entity_poly.entity_id
_entity_poly.type
_entity_poly.pdbx_seq_one_letter_code
_entity_poly.pdbx_strand_id
1 'polypeptide(L)'
;MLLGTPPRSFAVIVDTGSTITLGGGGYTNVSGPVTFRFYGFNAEAAGGAFSIDDVKITGVATATNAPAISGFAPASGPVGTSVTITGAYFTGSSTVAFNGVAAASVAATNTNTLVATVPSGATTGPIVVSTSGGTATSAAPFTVTVPTVTVSSASLTGFAAAAGAPSAAQTYQVSGSALNGTSLSIT
;
A
#
# COMPACT_ATOMS: atom_id res chain seq x y z
N MET A 1 16.75 29.03 10.17
CA MET A 1 16.69 28.45 11.53
C MET A 1 15.32 28.78 12.10
N LEU A 2 14.36 27.86 11.99
CA LEU A 2 12.96 28.10 12.36
C LEU A 2 12.84 27.89 13.88
N LEU A 3 12.65 28.97 14.64
CA LEU A 3 12.38 28.87 16.08
C LEU A 3 11.00 28.23 16.27
N GLY A 4 10.98 27.02 16.83
CA GLY A 4 9.73 26.39 17.26
C GLY A 4 9.03 27.28 18.28
N THR A 5 7.69 27.37 18.18
CA THR A 5 6.88 28.11 19.15
C THR A 5 7.17 27.62 20.57
N PRO A 6 7.40 28.52 21.54
CA PRO A 6 7.73 28.13 22.91
C PRO A 6 6.60 27.30 23.56
N PRO A 7 6.92 26.42 24.52
CA PRO A 7 5.90 25.68 25.26
C PRO A 7 4.95 26.66 25.94
N ARG A 8 3.65 26.49 25.71
CA ARG A 8 2.63 27.30 26.37
C ARG A 8 2.56 26.89 27.84
N SER A 9 3.11 27.72 28.72
CA SER A 9 2.97 27.58 30.16
C SER A 9 1.67 28.25 30.62
N PHE A 10 0.82 27.51 31.31
CA PHE A 10 -0.37 28.03 32.00
C PHE A 10 -0.11 27.98 33.51
N ALA A 11 -0.32 29.10 34.20
CA ALA A 11 -0.30 29.17 35.66
C ALA A 11 -1.73 29.37 36.15
N VAL A 12 -2.22 28.50 37.03
CA VAL A 12 -3.55 28.59 37.62
C VAL A 12 -3.40 28.48 39.13
N ILE A 13 -3.91 29.46 39.86
CA ILE A 13 -4.09 29.41 41.32
C ILE A 13 -5.48 28.83 41.56
N VAL A 14 -5.58 27.81 42.42
CA VAL A 14 -6.84 27.11 42.70
C VAL A 14 -7.03 26.89 44.19
N ASP A 15 -8.24 27.19 44.67
CA ASP A 15 -8.70 26.86 46.02
C ASP A 15 -9.14 25.40 46.11
N THR A 16 -9.26 24.88 47.34
CA THR A 16 -9.77 23.52 47.60
C THR A 16 -11.11 23.29 46.90
N GLY A 17 -11.18 22.23 46.09
CA GLY A 17 -12.38 21.87 45.31
C GLY A 17 -12.44 22.46 43.90
N SER A 18 -11.42 23.18 43.44
CA SER A 18 -11.37 23.70 42.06
C SER A 18 -11.00 22.63 41.03
N THR A 19 -11.64 22.67 39.86
CA THR A 19 -11.30 21.83 38.69
C THR A 19 -10.47 22.63 37.69
N ILE A 20 -9.28 22.14 37.32
CA ILE A 20 -8.48 22.72 36.24
C ILE A 20 -8.87 22.07 34.91
N THR A 21 -9.56 22.80 34.05
CA THR A 21 -9.84 22.38 32.67
C THR A 21 -8.83 23.02 31.72
N LEU A 22 -7.88 22.24 31.22
CA LEU A 22 -6.95 22.70 30.19
C LEU A 22 -7.68 22.68 28.83
N GLY A 23 -8.12 23.85 28.38
CA GLY A 23 -8.68 24.00 27.03
C GLY A 23 -7.59 23.84 25.97
N GLY A 24 -7.73 22.83 25.10
CA GLY A 24 -6.85 22.59 23.96
C GLY A 24 -7.45 21.55 23.03
N GLY A 25 -7.25 21.71 21.71
CA GLY A 25 -7.66 20.70 20.74
C GLY A 25 -7.03 19.34 21.07
N GLY A 26 -7.81 18.26 20.95
CA GLY A 26 -7.33 16.91 21.24
C GLY A 26 -6.05 16.61 20.46
N TYR A 27 -5.07 15.98 21.11
CA TYR A 27 -3.84 15.54 20.46
C TYR A 27 -4.13 14.27 19.65
N THR A 28 -4.16 14.39 18.32
CA THR A 28 -4.21 13.23 17.41
C THR A 28 -2.78 12.77 17.09
N ASN A 29 -2.56 11.46 16.93
CA ASN A 29 -1.26 10.85 16.56
C ASN A 29 -0.11 10.99 17.57
N VAL A 30 -0.39 10.80 18.86
CA VAL A 30 0.66 10.67 19.89
C VAL A 30 1.40 9.33 19.70
N SER A 31 2.58 9.36 19.07
CA SER A 31 3.41 8.17 18.82
C SER A 31 4.57 7.97 19.81
N GLY A 32 4.74 8.92 20.74
CA GLY A 32 5.79 8.90 21.76
C GLY A 32 5.24 9.20 23.15
N PRO A 33 6.04 8.99 24.22
CA PRO A 33 5.62 9.23 25.58
C PRO A 33 5.25 10.71 25.79
N VAL A 34 4.03 10.96 26.28
CA VAL A 34 3.60 12.29 26.72
C VAL A 34 4.01 12.46 28.17
N THR A 35 4.87 13.43 28.44
CA THR A 35 5.29 13.77 29.80
C THR A 35 4.49 14.98 30.28
N PHE A 36 3.66 14.79 31.30
CA PHE A 36 3.09 15.90 32.06
C PHE A 36 4.01 16.25 33.22
N ARG A 37 4.37 17.52 33.34
CA ARG A 37 5.17 18.03 34.47
C ARG A 37 4.31 18.98 35.28
N PHE A 38 4.22 18.72 36.58
CA PHE A 38 3.52 19.56 37.54
C PHE A 38 4.57 20.11 38.53
N TYR A 39 4.47 21.39 38.85
CA TYR A 39 5.32 22.02 39.86
C TYR A 39 4.41 22.57 40.95
N GLY A 40 4.58 22.08 42.19
CA GLY A 40 4.00 22.72 43.37
C GLY A 40 4.93 23.84 43.84
N PHE A 41 4.40 25.04 44.06
CA PHE A 41 5.09 26.10 44.78
C PHE A 41 4.44 26.24 46.15
N ASN A 42 5.15 25.87 47.20
CA ASN A 42 4.65 25.99 48.58
C ASN A 42 4.82 27.45 49.03
N ALA A 43 3.71 28.18 49.18
CA ALA A 43 3.72 29.49 49.84
C ALA A 43 3.30 29.43 51.32
N GLU A 44 2.72 28.33 51.81
CA GLU A 44 2.22 28.21 53.18
C GLU A 44 2.68 26.91 53.86
N ALA A 45 3.30 27.06 55.04
CA ALA A 45 3.70 26.09 56.07
C ALA A 45 4.38 24.77 55.61
N ALA A 46 5.43 24.36 56.32
CA ALA A 46 6.37 23.29 55.99
C ALA A 46 5.82 21.84 55.93
N GLY A 47 4.55 21.60 55.58
CA GLY A 47 3.92 20.27 55.64
C GLY A 47 2.73 20.01 54.72
N GLY A 48 2.51 20.79 53.66
CA GLY A 48 1.43 20.50 52.69
C GLY A 48 1.69 19.26 51.84
N ALA A 49 0.73 18.34 51.76
CA ALA A 49 0.76 17.22 50.83
C ALA A 49 0.21 17.65 49.47
N PHE A 50 1.00 17.50 48.41
CA PHE A 50 0.53 17.62 47.03
C PHE A 50 0.13 16.24 46.52
N SER A 51 -1.17 15.99 46.36
CA SER A 51 -1.69 14.77 45.75
C SER A 51 -2.45 15.10 44.46
N ILE A 52 -2.24 14.28 43.43
CA ILE A 52 -3.06 14.25 42.24
C ILE A 52 -3.79 12.91 42.28
N ASP A 53 -5.06 12.92 42.61
CA ASP A 53 -5.94 11.75 42.60
C ASP A 53 -6.84 11.79 41.34
N ASP A 54 -7.24 10.62 40.83
CA ASP A 54 -8.16 10.48 39.69
C ASP A 54 -7.72 11.12 38.34
N VAL A 55 -6.45 10.97 37.93
CA VAL A 55 -6.02 11.36 36.58
C VAL A 55 -6.74 10.54 35.51
N LYS A 56 -7.75 11.14 34.86
CA LYS A 56 -8.44 10.54 33.71
C LYS A 56 -7.84 11.02 32.39
N ILE A 57 -7.11 10.15 31.71
CA ILE A 57 -6.69 10.34 30.32
C ILE A 57 -7.75 9.71 29.43
N THR A 58 -8.54 10.53 28.75
CA THR A 58 -9.52 10.08 27.76
C THR A 58 -8.97 10.19 26.35
N GLY A 59 -8.85 9.05 25.67
CA GLY A 59 -8.47 8.94 24.26
C GLY A 59 -8.79 7.54 23.74
N VAL A 60 -9.05 7.42 22.44
CA VAL A 60 -9.26 6.12 21.79
C VAL A 60 -7.93 5.68 21.20
N ALA A 61 -7.31 4.64 21.76
CA ALA A 61 -6.23 3.95 21.10
C ALA A 61 -6.84 3.00 20.06
N THR A 62 -6.79 3.36 18.79
CA THR A 62 -7.17 2.44 17.71
C THR A 62 -6.00 1.50 17.46
N ALA A 63 -6.09 0.26 17.93
CA ALA A 63 -5.14 -0.78 17.55
C ALA A 63 -5.34 -1.10 16.06
N THR A 64 -4.36 -0.78 15.22
CA THR A 64 -4.36 -1.15 13.81
C THR A 64 -3.64 -2.48 13.64
N ASN A 65 -4.36 -3.50 13.18
CA ASN A 65 -3.75 -4.78 12.83
C ASN A 65 -2.88 -4.63 11.57
N ALA A 66 -1.72 -5.29 11.57
CA ALA A 66 -0.94 -5.45 10.36
C ALA A 66 -1.75 -6.22 9.30
N PRO A 67 -1.60 -5.88 8.00
CA PRO A 67 -2.26 -6.62 6.95
C PRO A 67 -1.75 -8.07 6.91
N ALA A 68 -2.54 -8.96 6.32
CA ALA A 68 -2.13 -10.33 6.03
C ALA A 68 -2.52 -10.67 4.59
N ILE A 69 -1.67 -11.43 3.89
CA ILE A 69 -1.95 -11.94 2.54
C ILE A 69 -2.14 -13.45 2.66
N SER A 70 -3.32 -13.95 2.31
CA SER A 70 -3.62 -15.39 2.27
C SER A 70 -3.40 -15.98 0.88
N GLY A 71 -3.51 -15.17 -0.17
CA GLY A 71 -3.27 -15.61 -1.55
C GLY A 71 -3.45 -14.51 -2.58
N PHE A 72 -3.21 -14.86 -3.83
CA PHE A 72 -3.46 -13.99 -4.97
C PHE A 72 -3.72 -14.82 -6.24
N ALA A 73 -4.50 -14.26 -7.17
CA ALA A 73 -4.80 -14.88 -8.45
C ALA A 73 -5.00 -13.81 -9.54
N PRO A 74 -4.48 -14.04 -10.76
CA PRO A 74 -3.64 -15.17 -11.18
C PRO A 74 -2.24 -15.14 -10.55
N ALA A 75 -1.53 -16.27 -10.54
CA ALA A 75 -0.17 -16.37 -10.00
C ALA A 75 0.92 -15.86 -10.97
N SER A 76 0.55 -15.62 -12.23
CA SER A 76 1.45 -15.15 -13.27
C SER A 76 0.72 -14.31 -14.32
N GLY A 77 1.45 -13.40 -14.98
CA GLY A 77 0.94 -12.65 -16.12
C GLY A 77 1.87 -11.52 -16.55
N PRO A 78 1.66 -10.94 -17.75
CA PRO A 78 2.44 -9.81 -18.23
C PRO A 78 2.09 -8.51 -17.49
N VAL A 79 2.82 -7.44 -17.79
CA VAL A 79 2.44 -6.07 -17.39
C VAL A 79 0.99 -5.77 -17.80
N GLY A 80 0.24 -5.11 -16.91
CA GLY A 80 -1.18 -4.82 -17.10
C GLY A 80 -2.13 -5.95 -16.66
N THR A 81 -1.60 -7.08 -16.16
CA THR A 81 -2.46 -8.13 -15.57
C THR A 81 -3.16 -7.60 -14.32
N SER A 82 -4.46 -7.85 -14.21
CA SER A 82 -5.25 -7.58 -13.00
C SER A 82 -5.12 -8.75 -12.03
N VAL A 83 -4.59 -8.48 -10.84
CA VAL A 83 -4.33 -9.48 -9.79
C VAL A 83 -5.24 -9.22 -8.60
N THR A 84 -6.07 -10.20 -8.26
CA THR A 84 -6.86 -10.21 -7.03
C THR A 84 -6.02 -10.75 -5.89
N ILE A 85 -5.86 -9.97 -4.82
CA ILE A 85 -5.11 -10.32 -3.61
C ILE A 85 -6.11 -10.52 -2.48
N THR A 86 -6.07 -11.69 -1.84
CA THR A 86 -6.92 -12.05 -0.70
C THR A 86 -6.14 -12.04 0.60
N GLY A 87 -6.81 -11.71 1.70
CA GLY A 87 -6.15 -11.51 2.98
C GLY A 87 -7.03 -10.94 4.08
N ALA A 88 -6.41 -10.13 4.95
CA ALA A 88 -7.09 -9.47 6.07
C ALA A 88 -6.47 -8.08 6.37
N TYR A 89 -7.29 -7.24 7.01
CA TYR A 89 -6.92 -5.90 7.47
C TYR A 89 -6.46 -4.94 6.36
N PHE A 90 -7.00 -5.13 5.16
CA PHE A 90 -6.85 -4.14 4.08
C PHE A 90 -7.72 -2.92 4.37
N THR A 91 -7.25 -1.77 3.90
CA THR A 91 -7.90 -0.47 4.05
C THR A 91 -8.08 0.20 2.69
N GLY A 92 -8.94 1.22 2.61
CA GLY A 92 -9.12 2.00 1.37
C GLY A 92 -7.84 2.71 0.89
N SER A 93 -6.85 2.91 1.77
CA SER A 93 -5.56 3.54 1.47
C SER A 93 -4.42 2.52 1.34
N SER A 94 -4.73 1.23 1.18
CA SER A 94 -3.69 0.20 1.01
C SER A 94 -2.90 0.43 -0.28
N THR A 95 -1.60 0.20 -0.23
CA THR A 95 -0.73 0.21 -1.42
C THR A 95 -0.21 -1.19 -1.69
N VAL A 96 0.09 -1.48 -2.96
CA VAL A 96 0.60 -2.77 -3.41
C VAL A 96 1.87 -2.54 -4.22
N ALA A 97 2.87 -3.39 -4.04
CA ALA A 97 4.07 -3.41 -4.86
C ALA A 97 4.38 -4.83 -5.34
N PHE A 98 4.81 -4.96 -6.60
CA PHE A 98 5.28 -6.19 -7.23
C PHE A 98 6.80 -6.17 -7.25
N ASN A 99 7.44 -6.99 -6.40
CA ASN A 99 8.89 -7.06 -6.23
C ASN A 99 9.56 -5.67 -6.07
N GLY A 100 8.96 -4.80 -5.26
CA GLY A 100 9.44 -3.44 -5.00
C GLY A 100 8.97 -2.36 -5.99
N VAL A 101 8.27 -2.73 -7.07
CA VAL A 101 7.69 -1.76 -8.03
C VAL A 101 6.23 -1.50 -7.66
N ALA A 102 5.88 -0.24 -7.40
CA ALA A 102 4.51 0.16 -7.04
C ALA A 102 3.51 -0.23 -8.15
N ALA A 103 2.39 -0.85 -7.76
CA ALA A 103 1.33 -1.28 -8.67
C ALA A 103 0.76 -0.10 -9.47
N ALA A 104 0.37 -0.35 -10.73
CA ALA A 104 -0.16 0.69 -11.61
C ALA A 104 -1.52 1.23 -11.13
N SER A 105 -2.31 0.37 -10.49
CA SER A 105 -3.52 0.74 -9.77
C SER A 105 -3.76 -0.23 -8.63
N VAL A 106 -4.43 0.25 -7.58
CA VAL A 106 -4.87 -0.55 -6.43
C VAL A 106 -6.29 -0.12 -6.08
N ALA A 107 -7.18 -1.09 -5.94
CA ALA A 107 -8.55 -0.89 -5.49
C ALA A 107 -8.87 -1.87 -4.36
N ALA A 108 -9.28 -1.36 -3.20
CA ALA A 108 -9.82 -2.18 -2.12
C ALA A 108 -11.29 -2.46 -2.40
N THR A 109 -11.62 -3.75 -2.61
CA THR A 109 -13.02 -4.18 -2.74
C THR A 109 -13.67 -4.29 -1.37
N ASN A 110 -12.92 -4.77 -0.37
CA ASN A 110 -13.31 -4.87 1.03
C ASN A 110 -12.04 -5.02 1.90
N THR A 111 -12.20 -5.28 3.20
CA THR A 111 -11.09 -5.44 4.16
C THR A 111 -10.24 -6.71 3.96
N ASN A 112 -10.62 -7.59 3.04
CA ASN A 112 -10.04 -8.90 2.80
C ASN A 112 -9.68 -9.14 1.32
N THR A 113 -10.00 -8.19 0.44
CA THR A 113 -9.76 -8.30 -1.01
C THR A 113 -9.28 -6.97 -1.58
N LEU A 114 -8.14 -7.02 -2.26
CA LEU A 114 -7.58 -5.95 -3.09
C LEU A 114 -7.53 -6.43 -4.55
N VAL A 115 -7.69 -5.51 -5.49
CA VAL A 115 -7.38 -5.72 -6.91
C VAL A 115 -6.25 -4.76 -7.27
N ALA A 116 -5.14 -5.30 -7.78
CA ALA A 116 -3.97 -4.53 -8.16
C ALA A 116 -3.51 -4.86 -9.58
N THR A 117 -3.06 -3.85 -10.32
CA THR A 117 -2.58 -4.03 -11.70
C THR A 117 -1.06 -4.10 -11.73
N VAL A 118 -0.51 -5.12 -12.41
CA VAL A 118 0.94 -5.30 -12.58
C VAL A 118 1.54 -4.09 -13.31
N PRO A 119 2.51 -3.38 -12.72
CA PRO A 119 3.07 -2.15 -13.28
C PRO A 119 4.12 -2.41 -14.36
N SER A 120 4.41 -1.39 -15.16
CA SER A 120 5.59 -1.40 -16.04
C SER A 120 6.88 -1.51 -15.21
N GLY A 121 7.81 -2.35 -15.64
CA GLY A 121 9.07 -2.58 -14.92
C GLY A 121 8.97 -3.58 -13.77
N ALA A 122 7.79 -4.18 -13.54
CA ALA A 122 7.65 -5.27 -12.59
C ALA A 122 8.57 -6.44 -12.97
N THR A 123 9.13 -7.09 -11.96
CA THR A 123 9.92 -8.33 -12.11
C THR A 123 9.32 -9.42 -11.24
N THR A 124 9.62 -10.69 -11.55
CA THR A 124 9.16 -11.83 -10.77
C THR A 124 9.64 -11.72 -9.32
N GLY A 125 8.71 -11.83 -8.37
CA GLY A 125 9.01 -11.71 -6.95
C GLY A 125 7.75 -11.57 -6.10
N PRO A 126 7.91 -11.33 -4.79
CA PRO A 126 6.78 -11.26 -3.88
C PRO A 126 5.91 -10.02 -4.12
N ILE A 127 4.65 -10.13 -3.71
CA ILE A 127 3.72 -9.01 -3.61
C ILE A 127 3.79 -8.46 -2.18
N VAL A 128 3.93 -7.15 -2.04
CA VAL A 128 3.90 -6.46 -0.74
C VAL A 128 2.65 -5.59 -0.67
N VAL A 129 1.90 -5.70 0.43
CA VAL A 129 0.76 -4.84 0.75
C VAL A 129 1.13 -3.98 1.96
N SER A 130 0.93 -2.66 1.88
CA SER A 130 1.17 -1.74 2.99
C SER A 130 -0.11 -1.00 3.40
N THR A 131 -0.36 -0.92 4.70
CA THR A 131 -1.46 -0.16 5.32
C THR A 131 -0.93 0.68 6.48
N SER A 132 -1.79 1.48 7.11
CA SER A 132 -1.43 2.19 8.36
C SER A 132 -1.12 1.25 9.54
N GLY A 133 -1.50 -0.03 9.46
CA GLY A 133 -1.19 -1.05 10.45
C GLY A 133 0.14 -1.78 10.21
N GLY A 134 0.83 -1.51 9.10
CA GLY A 134 2.10 -2.15 8.76
C GLY A 134 2.11 -2.76 7.36
N THR A 135 2.97 -3.76 7.14
CA THR A 135 3.20 -4.38 5.83
C THR A 135 3.05 -5.90 5.87
N ALA A 136 2.53 -6.47 4.79
CA ALA A 136 2.47 -7.90 4.54
C ALA A 136 3.20 -8.25 3.26
N THR A 137 3.89 -9.40 3.24
CA THR A 137 4.56 -9.95 2.05
C THR A 137 3.92 -11.28 1.70
N SER A 138 3.67 -11.53 0.42
CA SER A 138 3.09 -12.79 -0.04
C SER A 138 4.07 -13.95 0.15
N ALA A 139 3.56 -15.13 0.50
CA ALA A 139 4.39 -16.32 0.67
C ALA A 139 4.98 -16.85 -0.65
N ALA A 140 4.19 -16.79 -1.72
CA ALA A 140 4.61 -17.15 -3.07
C ALA A 140 4.93 -15.90 -3.90
N PRO A 141 5.86 -15.98 -4.88
CA PRO A 141 6.10 -14.89 -5.82
C PRO A 141 5.02 -14.83 -6.91
N PHE A 142 4.73 -13.62 -7.39
CA PHE A 142 4.04 -13.43 -8.66
C PHE A 142 5.04 -13.56 -9.81
N THR A 143 4.71 -14.36 -10.83
CA THR A 143 5.59 -14.56 -11.99
C THR A 143 5.24 -13.58 -13.10
N VAL A 144 6.13 -12.62 -13.38
CA VAL A 144 5.96 -11.69 -14.50
C VAL A 144 6.36 -12.40 -15.78
N THR A 145 5.42 -12.49 -16.73
CA THR A 145 5.69 -13.08 -18.05
C THR A 145 5.99 -12.01 -19.09
N VAL A 146 6.84 -12.34 -20.06
CA VAL A 146 7.15 -11.47 -21.19
C VAL A 146 6.33 -11.95 -22.39
N PRO A 147 5.49 -11.11 -23.01
CA PRO A 147 4.78 -11.47 -24.22
C PRO A 147 5.76 -11.75 -25.35
N THR A 148 5.54 -12.84 -26.10
CA THR A 148 6.35 -13.18 -27.28
C THR A 148 5.46 -13.27 -28.52
N VAL A 149 5.99 -12.84 -29.65
CA VAL A 149 5.38 -12.97 -30.98
C VAL A 149 6.41 -13.60 -31.90
N THR A 150 6.03 -14.66 -32.60
CA THR A 150 6.89 -15.39 -33.53
C THR A 150 6.25 -15.41 -34.91
N VAL A 151 7.03 -15.07 -35.94
CA VAL A 151 6.64 -15.18 -37.35
C VAL A 151 7.49 -16.30 -37.97
N SER A 152 6.83 -17.31 -38.54
CA SER A 152 7.48 -18.44 -39.20
C SER A 152 7.25 -18.40 -40.71
N SER A 153 8.35 -18.55 -41.44
CA SER A 153 8.41 -18.70 -42.90
C SER A 153 8.49 -20.17 -43.35
N ALA A 154 8.24 -21.13 -42.44
CA ALA A 154 8.45 -22.55 -42.70
C ALA A 154 7.62 -23.12 -43.87
N SER A 155 6.58 -22.40 -44.33
CA SER A 155 5.75 -22.77 -45.48
C SER A 155 6.11 -22.01 -46.78
N LEU A 156 7.15 -21.17 -46.80
CA LEU A 156 7.51 -20.43 -48.01
C LEU A 156 8.23 -21.35 -49.01
N THR A 157 7.60 -21.60 -50.14
CA THR A 157 8.14 -22.40 -51.26
C THR A 157 8.78 -21.56 -52.38
N GLY A 158 8.86 -20.23 -52.20
CA GLY A 158 9.34 -19.26 -53.19
C GLY A 158 8.26 -18.62 -54.05
N PHE A 159 8.58 -17.53 -54.75
CA PHE A 159 7.65 -16.75 -55.59
C PHE A 159 7.75 -17.09 -57.09
N ALA A 160 8.22 -18.28 -57.45
CA ALA A 160 8.41 -18.64 -58.85
C ALA A 160 7.05 -18.71 -59.60
N ALA A 161 6.98 -18.06 -60.76
CA ALA A 161 5.81 -18.05 -61.65
C ALA A 161 6.25 -17.98 -63.12
N ALA A 162 5.40 -18.48 -64.03
CA ALA A 162 5.59 -18.29 -65.46
C ALA A 162 5.42 -16.81 -65.86
N ALA A 163 6.07 -16.36 -66.93
CA ALA A 163 5.96 -14.98 -67.42
C ALA A 163 4.49 -14.62 -67.71
N GLY A 164 4.00 -13.55 -67.09
CA GLY A 164 2.61 -13.09 -67.22
C GLY A 164 1.60 -13.71 -66.23
N ALA A 165 2.03 -14.61 -65.34
CA ALA A 165 1.18 -15.20 -64.30
C ALA A 165 1.64 -14.78 -62.89
N PRO A 166 0.72 -14.60 -61.92
CA PRO A 166 1.09 -14.39 -60.52
C PRO A 166 1.68 -15.66 -59.91
N SER A 167 2.57 -15.51 -58.92
CA SER A 167 3.05 -16.63 -58.10
C SER A 167 1.93 -17.21 -57.24
N ALA A 168 2.15 -18.40 -56.70
CA ALA A 168 1.31 -18.92 -55.64
C ALA A 168 1.31 -17.97 -54.42
N ALA A 169 0.19 -17.92 -53.71
CA ALA A 169 0.09 -17.21 -52.44
C ALA A 169 0.99 -17.88 -51.40
N GLN A 170 1.75 -17.07 -50.68
CA GLN A 170 2.63 -17.52 -49.63
C GLN A 170 2.06 -17.15 -48.26
N THR A 171 2.08 -18.10 -47.32
CA THR A 171 1.52 -17.90 -45.98
C THR A 171 2.62 -17.87 -44.94
N TYR A 172 2.64 -16.82 -44.12
CA TYR A 172 3.40 -16.78 -42.88
C TYR A 172 2.52 -17.29 -41.74
N GLN A 173 3.07 -18.15 -40.89
CA GLN A 173 2.41 -18.49 -39.62
C GLN A 173 2.87 -17.51 -38.56
N VAL A 174 1.93 -16.84 -37.90
CA VAL A 174 2.24 -15.97 -36.75
C VAL A 174 1.61 -16.56 -35.51
N SER A 175 2.40 -16.72 -34.48
CA SER A 175 1.97 -17.21 -33.16
C SER A 175 2.46 -16.27 -32.06
N GLY A 176 1.86 -16.37 -30.89
CA GLY A 176 2.30 -15.61 -29.72
C GLY A 176 1.99 -16.31 -28.41
N SER A 177 2.65 -15.87 -27.34
CA SER A 177 2.45 -16.37 -25.99
C SER A 177 2.43 -15.20 -24.99
N ALA A 178 1.79 -15.42 -23.83
CA ALA A 178 1.65 -14.44 -22.76
C ALA A 178 1.09 -13.07 -23.22
N LEU A 179 0.22 -13.09 -24.25
CA LEU A 179 -0.48 -11.90 -24.72
C LEU A 179 -1.58 -11.53 -23.71
N ASN A 180 -1.76 -10.22 -23.48
CA ASN A 180 -2.83 -9.71 -22.64
C ASN A 180 -4.14 -9.76 -23.45
N GLY A 181 -4.82 -10.92 -23.42
CA GLY A 181 -5.95 -11.25 -24.29
C GLY A 181 -5.59 -12.25 -25.40
N THR A 182 -6.60 -12.84 -26.05
CA THR A 182 -6.43 -13.94 -27.02
C THR A 182 -6.19 -13.51 -28.47
N SER A 183 -6.24 -12.21 -28.79
CA SER A 183 -6.19 -11.76 -30.18
C SER A 183 -4.86 -11.11 -30.55
N LEU A 184 -4.13 -11.81 -31.43
CA LEU A 184 -3.05 -11.25 -32.22
C LEU A 184 -3.68 -10.55 -33.45
N SER A 185 -3.51 -9.23 -33.58
CA SER A 185 -3.93 -8.48 -34.76
C SER A 185 -2.72 -8.20 -35.65
N ILE A 186 -2.81 -8.56 -36.93
CA ILE A 186 -1.82 -8.25 -37.97
C ILE A 186 -2.52 -7.27 -38.91
N THR A 187 -2.02 -6.04 -39.00
CA THR A 187 -2.54 -4.98 -39.89
C THR A 187 -1.56 -4.76 -41.03
#